data_AF-A0A7V5YIR5-F1
#
_entry.id   AF-A0A7V5YIR5-F1
#
_cell.length_a   1.000
_cell.length_b   1.000
_cell.length_c   1.000
_cell.angle_alpha   90.00
_cell.angle_beta   90.00
_cell.angle_gamma   90.00
#
_symmetry.space_group_name_H-M   'P 1'
#
loop_
_entity.id
_entity.type
_entity.pdbx_description
1 polymer ?
#
loop_
_entity_poly.entity_id
_entity_poly.type
_entity_poly.pdbx_seq_one_letter_code
_entity_poly.pdbx_strand_id
1 'polypeptide(L)'
;MKDYELFSRETKAFIYGSQTAAVQRMLDFDYMCRKDSPSVVAMITPERSGFEKFFWGTKEIRIPRLTSIAQASEQFPNADVMVNFASQRSAYEVTVEALNTETIRTIAVIAEGIPERLERKLGALGKKLGKWIIGPATVGGVKAGAFKIGNAAGTMENIRMAKLYRPGSVGFVSVSGGLSNEAYNIIARNTDGLNEGIAIGGDAFPGSSLLDHLLRYEANPDIKLLVCLGELGGTAEYEIADAVKDGRIKKPLVMWVTGTCAKVLPGQVQFGHAGAKADSDAETADAKNRALREAGVIVPNSFDDYHLRIKETYEKLVADGVITPAEDFDPPSIPIDYKQAVAEGLVRKPTNFISTICDESGEVHNYCGVPIDEVIEKKYGIGGVIGLLWFKKDIPVYAREFMEIVLQIIADHGPAVSGAHNTIVAARAGKDLISSLVSGLLTIGPRFGGAVNGAAEHFLYGLRNNLDPREFVATMKGKNVRVQGIGHKLH
;
A
#
# COMPACT_ATOMS: atom_id res chain seq x y z
N MET A 1 4.26 7.76 30.02
CA MET A 1 4.74 8.79 29.07
C MET A 1 4.34 10.15 29.62
N LYS A 2 5.14 11.21 29.41
CA LYS A 2 4.74 12.55 29.88
C LYS A 2 3.61 13.10 28.99
N ASP A 3 2.83 14.04 29.49
CA ASP A 3 1.61 14.54 28.80
C ASP A 3 1.91 15.16 27.42
N TYR A 4 3.10 15.73 27.23
CA TYR A 4 3.52 16.31 25.95
C TYR A 4 3.99 15.28 24.91
N GLU A 5 4.27 14.04 25.33
CA GLU A 5 4.80 13.01 24.46
C GLU A 5 3.69 12.15 23.85
N LEU A 6 3.59 12.18 22.52
CA LEU A 6 2.72 11.27 21.76
C LEU A 6 3.41 9.93 21.49
N PHE A 7 4.70 9.98 21.18
CA PHE A 7 5.48 8.82 20.80
C PHE A 7 6.77 8.72 21.61
N SER A 8 7.25 7.50 21.75
CA SER A 8 8.51 7.12 22.40
C SER A 8 9.21 6.05 21.57
N ARG A 9 10.42 5.66 21.96
CA ARG A 9 11.11 4.53 21.31
C ARG A 9 10.39 3.21 21.58
N GLU A 10 9.62 3.14 22.66
CA GLU A 10 8.87 1.96 23.11
C GLU A 10 7.47 1.86 22.49
N THR A 11 6.99 2.95 21.86
CA THR A 11 5.64 3.04 21.29
C THR A 11 5.33 1.86 20.36
N LYS A 12 4.17 1.24 20.62
CA LYS A 12 3.61 0.14 19.84
C LYS A 12 2.31 0.58 19.17
N ALA A 13 2.16 0.17 17.92
CA ALA A 13 1.07 0.61 17.07
C ALA A 13 0.34 -0.56 16.40
N PHE A 14 -0.97 -0.36 16.25
CA PHE A 14 -1.81 -1.13 15.34
C PHE A 14 -1.91 -0.44 13.98
N ILE A 15 -1.94 -1.23 12.92
CA ILE A 15 -2.24 -0.75 11.57
C ILE A 15 -3.62 -1.26 11.17
N TYR A 16 -4.60 -0.36 11.07
CA TYR A 16 -5.93 -0.71 10.58
C TYR A 16 -5.92 -0.69 9.04
N GLY A 17 -6.15 -1.86 8.42
CA GLY A 17 -6.10 -2.06 6.97
C GLY A 17 -4.89 -2.87 6.48
N SER A 18 -4.94 -3.32 5.23
CA SER A 18 -3.96 -4.24 4.63
C SER A 18 -2.71 -3.54 4.05
N GLN A 19 -2.24 -2.45 4.66
CA GLN A 19 -1.17 -1.60 4.12
C GLN A 19 0.24 -2.17 4.40
N THR A 20 0.61 -3.26 3.72
CA THR A 20 1.90 -3.94 3.92
C THR A 20 3.11 -3.04 3.63
N ALA A 21 3.05 -2.22 2.58
CA ALA A 21 4.13 -1.28 2.26
C ALA A 21 4.34 -0.22 3.36
N ALA A 22 3.27 0.28 3.98
CA ALA A 22 3.37 1.22 5.09
C ALA A 22 3.96 0.58 6.35
N VAL A 23 3.53 -0.66 6.66
CA VAL A 23 4.12 -1.45 7.74
C VAL A 23 5.61 -1.64 7.53
N GLN A 24 6.04 -2.09 6.33
CA GLN A 24 7.46 -2.28 6.03
C GLN A 24 8.25 -1.00 6.18
N ARG A 25 7.74 0.15 5.70
CA ARG A 25 8.39 1.47 5.88
C ARG A 25 8.55 1.87 7.35
N MET A 26 7.62 1.51 8.22
CA MET A 26 7.74 1.75 9.66
C MET A 26 8.83 0.86 10.27
N LEU A 27 8.88 -0.41 9.89
CA LEU A 27 9.89 -1.36 10.36
C LEU A 27 11.32 -1.00 9.88
N ASP A 28 11.44 -0.56 8.64
CA ASP A 28 12.72 -0.08 8.09
C ASP A 28 13.21 1.16 8.86
N PHE A 29 12.30 2.10 9.14
CA PHE A 29 12.59 3.25 9.99
C PHE A 29 13.02 2.81 11.40
N ASP A 30 12.29 1.89 12.01
CA ASP A 30 12.62 1.38 13.35
C ASP A 30 14.02 0.74 13.40
N TYR A 31 14.38 -0.02 12.36
CA TYR A 31 15.70 -0.64 12.22
C TYR A 31 16.80 0.41 12.02
N MET A 32 16.57 1.41 11.17
CA MET A 32 17.50 2.54 10.98
C MET A 32 17.73 3.31 12.29
N CYS A 33 16.69 3.43 13.14
CA CYS A 33 16.75 4.07 14.46
C CYS A 33 17.39 3.19 15.55
N ARG A 34 17.89 2.00 15.20
CA ARG A 34 18.46 1.00 16.13
C ARG A 34 17.52 0.69 17.30
N LYS A 35 16.23 0.48 17.01
CA LYS A 35 15.26 0.07 18.03
C LYS A 35 15.44 -1.41 18.37
N ASP A 36 15.08 -1.78 19.60
CA ASP A 36 15.16 -3.17 20.04
C ASP A 36 13.99 -4.02 19.52
N SER A 37 12.88 -3.38 19.15
CA SER A 37 11.70 -4.09 18.67
C SER A 37 10.84 -3.25 17.70
N PRO A 38 10.10 -3.93 16.79
CA PRO A 38 9.13 -3.32 15.87
C PRO A 38 8.15 -2.37 16.55
N SER A 39 7.86 -1.24 15.92
CA SER A 39 6.76 -0.37 16.33
C SER A 39 5.39 -0.98 16.01
N VAL A 40 5.26 -1.73 14.91
CA VAL A 40 4.01 -2.40 14.55
C VAL A 40 3.89 -3.75 15.23
N VAL A 41 2.81 -3.95 16.00
CA VAL A 41 2.57 -5.21 16.74
C VAL A 41 1.47 -6.07 16.14
N ALA A 42 0.49 -5.46 15.45
CA ALA A 42 -0.55 -6.18 14.73
C ALA A 42 -1.13 -5.33 13.59
N MET A 43 -1.63 -6.02 12.57
CA MET A 43 -2.51 -5.44 11.56
C MET A 43 -3.95 -5.83 11.88
N ILE A 44 -4.88 -4.90 11.72
CA ILE A 44 -6.32 -5.14 11.91
C ILE A 44 -6.96 -5.16 10.52
N THR A 45 -7.36 -6.36 10.08
CA THR A 45 -7.97 -6.63 8.78
C THR A 45 -9.28 -7.40 8.98
N PRO A 46 -10.45 -6.73 8.99
CA PRO A 46 -11.74 -7.35 9.33
C PRO A 46 -12.07 -8.61 8.53
N GLU A 47 -11.62 -8.69 7.28
CA GLU A 47 -11.93 -9.77 6.35
C GLU A 47 -11.12 -11.06 6.56
N ARG A 48 -9.95 -10.97 7.22
CA ARG A 48 -8.98 -12.08 7.25
C ARG A 48 -8.09 -12.04 8.49
N SER A 49 -8.01 -13.16 9.19
CA SER A 49 -7.01 -13.40 10.23
C SER A 49 -5.77 -14.13 9.69
N GLY A 50 -4.68 -14.14 10.46
CA GLY A 50 -3.48 -14.91 10.15
C GLY A 50 -2.20 -14.16 10.52
N PHE A 51 -1.18 -14.27 9.65
CA PHE A 51 0.08 -13.56 9.82
C PHE A 51 0.54 -12.98 8.48
N GLU A 52 1.18 -11.82 8.55
CA GLU A 52 1.91 -11.23 7.44
C GLU A 52 3.41 -11.29 7.70
N LYS A 53 4.18 -11.51 6.64
CA LYS A 53 5.64 -11.60 6.69
C LYS A 53 6.25 -10.24 6.34
N PHE A 54 7.20 -9.80 7.14
CA PHE A 54 7.93 -8.54 6.96
C PHE A 54 9.43 -8.71 7.17
N PHE A 55 10.21 -7.70 6.83
CA PHE A 55 11.64 -7.64 7.11
C PHE A 55 11.93 -6.76 8.34
N TRP A 56 12.89 -7.22 9.15
CA TRP A 56 13.58 -6.47 10.18
C TRP A 56 15.06 -6.46 9.84
N GLY A 57 15.50 -5.42 9.11
CA GLY A 57 16.78 -5.45 8.40
C GLY A 57 16.78 -6.56 7.35
N THR A 58 17.59 -7.59 7.54
CA THR A 58 17.65 -8.77 6.64
C THR A 58 16.88 -9.98 7.14
N LYS A 59 16.31 -9.93 8.35
CA LYS A 59 15.60 -11.05 8.97
C LYS A 59 14.12 -10.96 8.67
N GLU A 60 13.52 -12.07 8.24
CA GLU A 60 12.06 -12.17 8.13
C GLU A 60 11.41 -12.33 9.51
N ILE A 61 10.41 -11.49 9.78
CA ILE A 61 9.56 -11.54 10.98
C ILE A 61 8.10 -11.73 10.58
N ARG A 62 7.25 -12.06 11.55
CA ARG A 62 5.80 -12.24 11.34
C ARG A 62 5.04 -11.28 12.24
N ILE A 63 4.06 -10.60 11.68
CA ILE A 63 3.12 -9.74 12.40
C ILE A 63 1.72 -10.33 12.26
N PRO A 64 0.96 -10.51 13.35
CA PRO A 64 -0.40 -11.05 13.28
C PRO A 64 -1.36 -10.12 12.55
N ARG A 65 -2.28 -10.73 11.82
CA ARG A 65 -3.49 -10.11 11.27
C ARG A 65 -4.68 -10.52 12.13
N LEU A 66 -5.33 -9.54 12.73
CA LEU A 66 -6.46 -9.69 13.63
C LEU A 66 -7.72 -9.07 13.01
N THR A 67 -8.90 -9.54 13.38
CA THR A 67 -10.15 -9.13 12.71
C THR A 67 -10.87 -7.98 13.41
N SER A 68 -10.47 -7.58 14.62
CA SER A 68 -11.09 -6.47 15.36
C SER A 68 -10.10 -5.69 16.23
N ILE A 69 -10.45 -4.43 16.55
CA ILE A 69 -9.67 -3.58 17.46
C ILE A 69 -9.67 -4.17 18.88
N ALA A 70 -10.81 -4.72 19.31
CA ALA A 70 -10.93 -5.38 20.61
C ALA A 70 -9.93 -6.53 20.78
N GLN A 71 -9.88 -7.45 19.80
CA GLN A 71 -8.94 -8.58 19.83
C GLN A 71 -7.48 -8.11 19.83
N ALA A 72 -7.17 -7.09 19.03
CA ALA A 72 -5.82 -6.53 18.97
C ALA A 72 -5.39 -5.91 20.29
N SER A 73 -6.27 -5.15 20.92
CA SER A 73 -6.00 -4.45 22.18
C SER A 73 -5.91 -5.40 23.37
N GLU A 74 -6.69 -6.48 23.38
CA GLU A 74 -6.58 -7.56 24.36
C GLU A 74 -5.23 -8.30 24.23
N GLN A 75 -4.82 -8.63 23.01
CA GLN A 75 -3.58 -9.36 22.77
C GLN A 75 -2.32 -8.49 22.97
N PHE A 76 -2.41 -7.20 22.69
CA PHE A 76 -1.29 -6.26 22.78
C PHE A 76 -1.68 -5.02 23.61
N PRO A 77 -1.82 -5.17 24.94
CA PRO A 77 -2.30 -4.10 25.81
C PRO A 77 -1.35 -2.89 25.91
N ASN A 78 -0.08 -3.07 25.51
CA ASN A 78 0.93 -2.01 25.50
C ASN A 78 0.91 -1.16 24.22
N ALA A 79 0.03 -1.44 23.25
CA ALA A 79 -0.11 -0.64 22.05
C ALA A 79 -1.03 0.56 22.29
N ASP A 80 -0.44 1.75 22.23
CA ASP A 80 -1.11 3.03 22.52
C ASP A 80 -1.39 3.87 21.27
N VAL A 81 -0.98 3.39 20.10
CA VAL A 81 -1.18 4.08 18.81
C VAL A 81 -1.97 3.22 17.83
N MET A 82 -2.88 3.83 17.07
CA MET A 82 -3.47 3.21 15.90
C MET A 82 -3.29 4.09 14.66
N VAL A 83 -2.74 3.51 13.59
CA VAL A 83 -2.68 4.15 12.26
C VAL A 83 -3.85 3.64 11.44
N ASN A 84 -4.81 4.51 11.17
CA ASN A 84 -6.07 4.18 10.51
C ASN A 84 -6.00 4.44 9.00
N PHE A 85 -5.86 3.37 8.21
CA PHE A 85 -5.94 3.40 6.74
C PHE A 85 -7.32 2.98 6.19
N ALA A 86 -8.37 3.00 7.02
CA ALA A 86 -9.73 2.83 6.52
C ALA A 86 -10.06 3.92 5.48
N SER A 87 -10.91 3.60 4.50
CA SER A 87 -11.35 4.59 3.52
C SER A 87 -12.17 5.72 4.18
N GLN A 88 -12.32 6.86 3.51
CA GLN A 88 -13.17 7.97 3.97
C GLN A 88 -14.59 7.56 4.43
N ARG A 89 -15.15 6.48 3.84
CA ARG A 89 -16.48 5.95 4.16
C ARG A 89 -16.54 5.22 5.51
N SER A 90 -15.41 4.68 5.97
CA SER A 90 -15.33 3.82 7.16
C SER A 90 -14.46 4.42 8.27
N ALA A 91 -13.64 5.43 7.93
CA ALA A 91 -12.69 6.03 8.86
C ALA A 91 -13.35 6.61 10.12
N TYR A 92 -14.55 7.17 10.00
CA TYR A 92 -15.30 7.68 11.16
C TYR A 92 -15.61 6.57 12.17
N GLU A 93 -16.27 5.49 11.73
CA GLU A 93 -16.71 4.41 12.62
C GLU A 93 -15.52 3.70 13.29
N VAL A 94 -14.47 3.43 12.50
CA VAL A 94 -13.22 2.83 12.99
C VAL A 94 -12.52 3.72 14.02
N THR A 95 -12.49 5.03 13.78
CA THR A 95 -11.86 5.98 14.73
C THR A 95 -12.67 6.09 16.01
N VAL A 96 -14.01 6.06 15.93
CA VAL A 96 -14.87 6.03 17.12
C VAL A 96 -14.63 4.76 17.94
N GLU A 97 -14.52 3.59 17.32
CA GLU A 97 -14.20 2.34 18.01
C GLU A 97 -12.83 2.42 18.72
N ALA A 98 -11.80 2.90 18.03
CA ALA A 98 -10.46 3.05 18.61
C ALA A 98 -10.40 4.08 19.74
N LEU A 99 -11.11 5.21 19.62
CA LEU A 99 -11.22 6.20 20.69
C LEU A 99 -11.87 5.61 21.95
N ASN A 100 -12.84 4.72 21.81
CA ASN A 100 -13.47 4.04 22.94
C ASN A 100 -12.64 2.85 23.49
N THR A 101 -11.53 2.49 22.86
CA THR A 101 -10.65 1.40 23.32
C THR A 101 -9.61 1.94 24.31
N GLU A 102 -9.62 1.47 25.56
CA GLU A 102 -8.85 2.04 26.67
C GLU A 102 -7.34 2.20 26.39
N THR A 103 -6.70 1.20 25.80
CA THR A 103 -5.25 1.18 25.56
C THR A 103 -4.79 2.18 24.50
N ILE A 104 -5.64 2.52 23.53
CA ILE A 104 -5.29 3.39 22.41
C ILE A 104 -5.44 4.86 22.82
N ARG A 105 -4.33 5.61 22.80
CA ARG A 105 -4.26 7.03 23.18
C ARG A 105 -4.15 7.97 21.98
N THR A 106 -3.51 7.53 20.90
CA THR A 106 -3.28 8.35 19.70
C THR A 106 -3.76 7.61 18.45
N ILE A 107 -4.60 8.27 17.65
CA ILE A 107 -5.09 7.74 16.39
C ILE A 107 -4.64 8.65 15.26
N ALA A 108 -3.93 8.11 14.27
CA ALA A 108 -3.63 8.82 13.03
C ALA A 108 -4.66 8.44 11.96
N VAL A 109 -5.46 9.39 11.47
CA VAL A 109 -6.50 9.16 10.46
C VAL A 109 -5.98 9.58 9.10
N ILE A 110 -5.66 8.61 8.24
CA ILE A 110 -4.98 8.88 6.96
C ILE A 110 -5.97 9.30 5.86
N ALA A 111 -7.23 8.88 5.96
CA ALA A 111 -8.24 9.13 4.94
C ALA A 111 -8.48 10.61 4.70
N GLU A 112 -8.51 11.00 3.43
CA GLU A 112 -8.92 12.32 2.95
C GLU A 112 -10.37 12.26 2.45
N GLY A 113 -11.13 13.33 2.69
CA GLY A 113 -12.53 13.44 2.26
C GLY A 113 -13.56 12.96 3.28
N ILE A 114 -13.22 12.94 4.57
CA ILE A 114 -14.24 12.68 5.62
C ILE A 114 -15.17 13.90 5.68
N PRO A 115 -16.51 13.71 5.75
CA PRO A 115 -17.42 14.86 5.90
C PRO A 115 -17.12 15.68 7.17
N GLU A 116 -16.96 17.00 7.05
CA GLU A 116 -16.62 17.94 8.13
C GLU A 116 -17.45 17.78 9.42
N ARG A 117 -18.74 17.43 9.31
CA ARG A 117 -19.60 17.18 10.47
C ARG A 117 -19.12 15.96 11.28
N LEU A 118 -18.64 14.92 10.60
CA LEU A 118 -18.08 13.73 11.23
C LEU A 118 -16.72 14.04 11.86
N GLU A 119 -15.88 14.84 11.21
CA GLU A 119 -14.59 15.30 11.75
C GLU A 119 -14.77 16.10 13.05
N ARG A 120 -15.71 17.07 13.06
CA ARG A 120 -16.04 17.81 14.28
C ARG A 120 -16.51 16.91 15.42
N LYS A 121 -17.27 15.85 15.13
CA LYS A 121 -17.65 14.85 16.13
C LYS A 121 -16.44 14.06 16.64
N LEU A 122 -15.51 13.69 15.75
CA LEU A 122 -14.26 13.02 16.13
C LEU A 122 -13.41 13.91 17.03
N GLY A 123 -13.16 15.16 16.64
CA GLY A 123 -12.40 16.12 17.44
C GLY A 123 -13.02 16.37 18.82
N ALA A 124 -14.35 16.53 18.89
CA ALA A 124 -15.06 16.67 20.17
C ALA A 124 -14.95 15.41 21.04
N LEU A 125 -15.06 14.22 20.44
CA LEU A 125 -14.93 12.95 21.16
C LEU A 125 -13.49 12.73 21.66
N GLY A 126 -12.48 13.02 20.83
CA GLY A 126 -11.07 12.96 21.20
C GLY A 126 -10.77 13.84 22.42
N LYS A 127 -11.20 15.10 22.39
CA LYS A 127 -11.07 16.03 23.53
C LYS A 127 -11.80 15.54 24.78
N LYS A 128 -13.04 15.04 24.63
CA LYS A 128 -13.82 14.49 25.76
C LYS A 128 -13.12 13.30 26.44
N LEU A 129 -12.43 12.47 25.66
CA LEU A 129 -11.74 11.27 26.15
C LEU A 129 -10.26 11.51 26.50
N GLY A 130 -9.74 12.72 26.29
CA GLY A 130 -8.32 13.02 26.50
C GLY A 130 -7.38 12.27 25.55
N LYS A 131 -7.84 12.00 24.32
CA LYS A 131 -7.10 11.24 23.30
C LYS A 131 -6.74 12.10 22.09
N TRP A 132 -5.65 11.73 21.44
CA TRP A 132 -5.10 12.46 20.30
C TRP A 132 -5.59 11.90 18.98
N ILE A 133 -5.94 12.80 18.06
CA ILE A 133 -6.31 12.46 16.69
C ILE A 133 -5.44 13.31 15.77
N ILE A 134 -4.53 12.68 15.02
CA ILE A 134 -3.70 13.34 14.01
C ILE A 134 -4.37 13.09 12.65
N GLY A 135 -4.73 14.15 11.93
CA GLY A 135 -5.61 14.06 10.76
C GLY A 135 -7.06 14.47 11.07
N PRO A 136 -8.01 14.24 10.16
CA PRO A 136 -7.91 13.45 8.92
C PRO A 136 -7.09 14.11 7.79
N ALA A 137 -7.04 13.50 6.61
CA ALA A 137 -6.26 13.96 5.45
C ALA A 137 -4.77 14.25 5.77
N THR A 138 -4.11 13.33 6.47
CA THR A 138 -2.70 13.48 6.85
C THR A 138 -1.85 12.28 6.45
N VAL A 139 -0.55 12.54 6.24
CA VAL A 139 0.48 11.48 6.19
C VAL A 139 0.87 11.01 7.60
N GLY A 140 0.47 11.75 8.64
CA GLY A 140 0.80 11.53 10.04
C GLY A 140 1.97 12.40 10.50
N GLY A 141 3.08 11.76 10.87
CA GLY A 141 4.23 12.44 11.43
C GLY A 141 5.35 11.50 11.83
N VAL A 142 6.44 12.06 12.33
CA VAL A 142 7.65 11.34 12.75
C VAL A 142 8.22 11.97 14.02
N LYS A 143 8.50 11.14 15.02
CA LYS A 143 9.41 11.45 16.12
C LYS A 143 10.75 10.80 15.78
N ALA A 144 11.73 11.63 15.45
CA ALA A 144 12.99 11.18 14.89
C ALA A 144 13.73 10.27 15.89
N GLY A 145 14.29 9.17 15.38
CA GLY A 145 14.89 8.14 16.23
C GLY A 145 13.92 7.31 17.07
N ALA A 146 12.60 7.50 16.97
CA ALA A 146 11.64 6.87 17.87
C ALA A 146 10.46 6.19 17.17
N PHE A 147 9.65 6.93 16.42
CA PHE A 147 8.44 6.40 15.79
C PHE A 147 8.05 7.19 14.56
N LYS A 148 7.53 6.51 13.53
CA LYS A 148 7.01 7.12 12.31
C LYS A 148 5.61 6.58 12.04
N ILE A 149 4.66 7.45 11.70
CA ILE A 149 3.31 7.05 11.31
C ILE A 149 3.31 6.64 9.84
N GLY A 150 3.08 5.36 9.57
CA GLY A 150 2.80 4.84 8.23
C GLY A 150 3.80 5.31 7.17
N ASN A 151 3.34 6.17 6.27
CA ASN A 151 4.10 6.64 5.11
C ASN A 151 4.85 7.97 5.31
N ALA A 152 4.74 8.62 6.48
CA ALA A 152 5.41 9.90 6.76
C ALA A 152 6.92 9.83 6.47
N ALA A 153 7.55 10.90 6.00
CA ALA A 153 8.98 10.90 5.64
C ALA A 153 9.41 9.94 4.51
N GLY A 154 8.49 9.31 3.77
CA GLY A 154 8.79 8.64 2.50
C GLY A 154 9.75 7.44 2.60
N THR A 155 10.72 7.41 1.69
CA THR A 155 11.69 6.31 1.48
C THR A 155 12.81 6.31 2.52
N MET A 156 13.54 5.19 2.62
CA MET A 156 14.73 5.08 3.48
C MET A 156 15.81 6.10 3.10
N GLU A 157 15.96 6.39 1.82
CA GLU A 157 16.92 7.39 1.35
C GLU A 157 16.56 8.79 1.88
N ASN A 158 15.28 9.15 1.82
CA ASN A 158 14.81 10.40 2.41
C ASN A 158 15.03 10.45 3.93
N ILE A 159 14.75 9.35 4.65
CA ILE A 159 15.03 9.24 6.10
C ILE A 159 16.52 9.49 6.39
N ARG A 160 17.42 8.97 5.56
CA ARG A 160 18.86 9.18 5.70
C ARG A 160 19.27 10.63 5.39
N MET A 161 18.83 11.18 4.26
CA MET A 161 19.14 12.55 3.84
C MET A 161 18.63 13.60 4.85
N ALA A 162 17.42 13.40 5.38
CA ALA A 162 16.82 14.28 6.38
C ALA A 162 17.22 13.94 7.82
N LYS A 163 18.16 13.00 8.02
CA LYS A 163 18.71 12.58 9.34
C LYS A 163 17.64 12.19 10.37
N LEU A 164 16.52 11.62 9.92
CA LEU A 164 15.35 11.33 10.77
C LEU A 164 15.54 10.09 11.67
N TYR A 165 16.63 9.35 11.50
CA TYR A 165 16.98 8.18 12.30
C TYR A 165 17.50 8.53 13.71
N ARG A 166 17.72 9.82 13.99
CA ARG A 166 18.13 10.34 15.30
C ARG A 166 17.41 11.65 15.63
N PRO A 167 17.19 11.97 16.91
CA PRO A 167 16.57 13.24 17.29
C PRO A 167 17.53 14.42 17.09
N GLY A 168 16.98 15.56 16.68
CA GLY A 168 17.58 16.89 16.85
C GLY A 168 16.77 17.73 17.85
N SER A 169 16.84 19.06 17.70
CA SER A 169 16.25 20.01 18.65
C SER A 169 14.99 20.74 18.13
N VAL A 170 14.55 20.44 16.91
CA VAL A 170 13.46 21.18 16.23
C VAL A 170 12.11 20.46 16.31
N GLY A 171 11.09 21.13 16.83
CA GLY A 171 9.70 20.68 16.79
C GLY A 171 8.95 21.30 15.61
N PHE A 172 8.45 20.47 14.70
CA PHE A 172 7.76 20.91 13.48
C PHE A 172 6.27 20.56 13.47
N VAL A 173 5.43 21.48 13.02
CA VAL A 173 4.02 21.18 12.73
C VAL A 173 3.55 21.86 11.44
N SER A 174 2.76 21.17 10.62
CA SER A 174 2.19 21.72 9.39
C SER A 174 0.76 21.26 9.13
N VAL A 175 0.08 21.96 8.22
CA VAL A 175 -1.18 21.50 7.61
C VAL A 175 -0.89 20.41 6.56
N SER A 176 -0.07 20.73 5.56
CA SER A 176 0.25 19.84 4.44
C SER A 176 1.16 18.68 4.83
N GLY A 177 0.73 17.46 4.47
CA GLY A 177 1.57 16.26 4.57
C GLY A 177 2.75 16.26 3.57
N GLY A 178 2.54 16.74 2.35
CA GLY A 178 3.60 16.81 1.33
C GLY A 178 4.72 17.78 1.71
N LEU A 179 4.34 19.00 2.13
CA LEU A 179 5.32 20.00 2.57
C LEU A 179 6.01 19.63 3.88
N SER A 180 5.43 18.74 4.70
CA SER A 180 6.12 18.24 5.89
C SER A 180 7.42 17.53 5.54
N ASN A 181 7.44 16.76 4.45
CA ASN A 181 8.66 16.07 4.01
C ASN A 181 9.74 17.03 3.49
N GLU A 182 9.33 18.08 2.76
CA GLU A 182 10.27 19.13 2.35
C GLU A 182 10.80 19.91 3.56
N ALA A 183 9.94 20.20 4.53
CA ALA A 183 10.34 20.86 5.77
C ALA A 183 11.35 20.02 6.56
N TYR A 184 11.21 18.69 6.60
CA TYR A 184 12.21 17.81 7.21
C TYR A 184 13.59 17.96 6.54
N ASN A 185 13.62 18.02 5.20
CA ASN A 185 14.84 18.26 4.44
C ASN A 185 15.42 19.67 4.71
N ILE A 186 14.59 20.71 4.73
CA ILE A 186 15.01 22.08 5.07
C ILE A 186 15.60 22.13 6.48
N ILE A 187 14.91 21.56 7.47
CA ILE A 187 15.35 21.53 8.87
C ILE A 187 16.69 20.78 8.98
N ALA A 188 16.82 19.61 8.36
CA ALA A 188 18.04 18.80 8.41
C ALA A 188 19.27 19.52 7.82
N ARG A 189 19.08 20.37 6.80
CA ARG A 189 20.16 21.14 6.16
C ARG A 189 20.56 22.40 6.92
N ASN A 190 19.69 22.90 7.80
CA ASN A 190 19.85 24.22 8.42
C ASN A 190 19.96 24.18 9.95
N THR A 191 19.81 23.00 10.57
CA THR A 191 19.83 22.80 12.03
C THR A 191 20.47 21.46 12.40
N ASP A 192 20.45 21.08 13.68
CA ASP A 192 20.77 19.71 14.09
C ASP A 192 19.68 18.69 13.71
N GLY A 193 18.55 19.09 13.14
CA GLY A 193 17.53 18.18 12.65
C GLY A 193 16.25 18.14 13.50
N LEU A 194 15.32 17.30 13.05
CA LEU A 194 14.00 17.18 13.64
C LEU A 194 14.02 16.41 14.96
N ASN A 195 13.31 16.88 15.96
CA ASN A 195 12.92 16.10 17.14
C ASN A 195 11.60 15.36 16.89
N GLU A 196 10.54 16.12 16.63
CA GLU A 196 9.20 15.63 16.33
C GLU A 196 8.54 16.52 15.27
N GLY A 197 7.93 15.91 14.26
CA GLY A 197 7.26 16.59 13.16
C GLY A 197 5.88 16.00 12.89
N ILE A 198 4.83 16.81 12.95
CA ILE A 198 3.45 16.37 12.73
C ILE A 198 2.81 17.16 11.58
N ALA A 199 2.13 16.47 10.66
CA ALA A 199 1.17 17.10 9.76
C ALA A 199 -0.24 16.91 10.34
N ILE A 200 -0.95 17.99 10.65
CA ILE A 200 -2.29 17.90 11.25
C ILE A 200 -3.37 17.50 10.24
N GLY A 201 -3.09 17.67 8.95
CA GLY A 201 -4.00 17.37 7.84
C GLY A 201 -4.63 18.62 7.22
N GLY A 202 -5.06 18.49 5.96
CA GLY A 202 -5.61 19.60 5.15
C GLY A 202 -7.12 19.83 5.31
N ASP A 203 -7.80 19.00 6.10
CA ASP A 203 -9.24 19.16 6.32
C ASP A 203 -9.54 20.37 7.22
N ALA A 204 -10.73 20.96 7.07
CA ALA A 204 -11.10 22.20 7.76
C ALA A 204 -11.20 22.05 9.29
N PHE A 205 -11.48 20.84 9.78
CA PHE A 205 -11.64 20.54 11.21
C PHE A 205 -10.73 19.38 11.63
N PRO A 206 -9.40 19.59 11.68
CA PRO A 206 -8.47 18.56 12.08
C PRO A 206 -8.73 18.14 13.54
N GLY A 207 -8.44 16.87 13.85
CA GLY A 207 -8.63 16.29 15.18
C GLY A 207 -7.75 16.94 16.26
N SER A 208 -6.58 17.46 15.87
CA SER A 208 -5.69 18.29 16.67
C SER A 208 -5.18 19.48 15.84
N SER A 209 -5.04 20.64 16.47
CA SER A 209 -4.65 21.88 15.81
C SER A 209 -3.14 22.11 15.79
N LEU A 210 -2.68 23.07 14.97
CA LEU A 210 -1.28 23.53 14.98
C LEU A 210 -0.85 23.95 16.39
N LEU A 211 -1.70 24.71 17.09
CA LEU A 211 -1.44 25.19 18.45
C LEU A 211 -1.31 24.03 19.45
N ASP A 212 -2.15 23.00 19.36
CA ASP A 212 -2.08 21.85 20.27
C ASP A 212 -0.69 21.19 20.23
N HIS A 213 -0.11 21.01 19.04
CA HIS A 213 1.23 20.45 18.91
C HIS A 213 2.33 21.44 19.32
N LEU A 214 2.18 22.74 19.02
CA LEU A 214 3.12 23.76 19.49
C LEU A 214 3.20 23.82 21.02
N LEU A 215 2.07 23.69 21.74
CA LEU A 215 2.06 23.65 23.19
C LEU A 215 2.74 22.40 23.75
N ARG A 216 2.58 21.24 23.10
CA ARG A 216 3.36 20.04 23.47
C ARG A 216 4.85 20.26 23.26
N TYR A 217 5.23 20.87 22.14
CA TYR A 217 6.63 21.15 21.83
C TYR A 217 7.23 22.18 22.79
N GLU A 218 6.45 23.18 23.22
CA GLU A 218 6.83 24.12 24.27
C GLU A 218 7.10 23.39 25.59
N ALA A 219 6.24 22.45 25.97
CA ALA A 219 6.41 21.65 27.19
C ALA A 219 7.57 20.62 27.11
N ASN A 220 7.94 20.18 25.91
CA ASN A 220 9.01 19.19 25.72
C ASN A 220 10.40 19.84 25.86
N PRO A 221 11.20 19.51 26.90
CA PRO A 221 12.50 20.11 27.11
C PRO A 221 13.51 19.76 26.01
N ASP A 222 13.32 18.69 25.25
CA ASP A 222 14.24 18.30 24.17
C ASP A 222 14.05 19.14 22.90
N ILE A 223 12.91 19.83 22.79
CA ILE A 223 12.64 20.76 21.70
C ILE A 223 13.05 22.16 22.13
N LYS A 224 13.88 22.83 21.34
CA LYS A 224 14.40 24.18 21.61
C LYS A 224 13.94 25.22 20.62
N LEU A 225 13.60 24.79 19.40
CA LEU A 225 13.15 25.63 18.29
C LEU A 225 11.82 25.09 17.77
N LEU A 226 10.81 25.96 17.67
CA LEU A 226 9.51 25.64 17.10
C LEU A 226 9.48 26.11 15.65
N VAL A 227 8.99 25.24 14.77
CA VAL A 227 8.85 25.53 13.34
C VAL A 227 7.44 25.15 12.91
N CYS A 228 6.73 26.07 12.26
CA CYS A 228 5.35 25.86 11.88
C CYS A 228 5.10 26.29 10.42
N LEU A 229 4.26 25.54 9.71
CA LEU A 229 3.82 25.86 8.36
C LEU A 229 2.28 25.85 8.30
N GLY A 230 1.70 27.05 8.32
CA GLY A 230 0.25 27.27 8.21
C GLY A 230 -0.20 27.43 6.76
N GLU A 231 -1.50 27.62 6.57
CA GLU A 231 -2.13 27.78 5.25
C GLU A 231 -3.22 28.88 5.28
N LEU A 232 -3.59 29.40 4.12
CA LEU A 232 -4.77 30.26 3.99
C LEU A 232 -6.04 29.51 4.40
N GLY A 233 -7.09 30.25 4.79
CA GLY A 233 -8.39 29.69 5.18
C GLY A 233 -8.49 29.41 6.67
N GLY A 234 -9.65 29.72 7.27
CA GLY A 234 -9.84 29.65 8.72
C GLY A 234 -8.96 30.62 9.52
N THR A 235 -9.02 30.52 10.85
CA THR A 235 -8.43 31.49 11.79
C THR A 235 -7.50 30.87 12.84
N ALA A 236 -7.13 29.60 12.70
CA ALA A 236 -6.38 28.86 13.72
C ALA A 236 -5.01 29.50 14.06
N GLU A 237 -4.34 30.13 13.09
CA GLU A 237 -3.04 30.77 13.30
C GLU A 237 -3.11 32.00 14.21
N TYR A 238 -4.27 32.65 14.34
CA TYR A 238 -4.45 33.75 15.29
C TYR A 238 -4.34 33.27 16.74
N GLU A 239 -4.81 32.06 17.04
CA GLU A 239 -4.67 31.49 18.39
C GLU A 239 -3.18 31.26 18.76
N ILE A 240 -2.33 31.00 17.76
CA ILE A 240 -0.87 30.92 17.94
C ILE A 240 -0.30 32.30 18.24
N ALA A 241 -0.73 33.34 17.50
CA ALA A 241 -0.32 34.71 17.76
C ALA A 241 -0.69 35.14 19.19
N ASP A 242 -1.89 34.78 19.65
CA ASP A 242 -2.34 35.04 21.02
C ASP A 242 -1.52 34.26 22.05
N ALA A 243 -1.21 32.98 21.78
CA ALA A 243 -0.38 32.15 22.65
C ALA A 243 1.06 32.65 22.80
N VAL A 244 1.60 33.36 21.80
CA VAL A 244 2.90 34.02 21.90
C VAL A 244 2.78 35.30 22.74
N LYS A 245 1.76 36.12 22.48
CA LYS A 245 1.52 37.38 23.22
C LYS A 245 1.26 37.17 24.71
N ASP A 246 0.50 36.14 25.07
CA ASP A 246 0.17 35.83 26.46
C ASP A 246 1.25 34.99 27.19
N GLY A 247 2.31 34.59 26.48
CA GLY A 247 3.45 33.87 27.04
C GLY A 247 3.22 32.37 27.25
N ARG A 248 2.18 31.77 26.66
CA ARG A 248 2.04 30.31 26.58
C ARG A 248 3.11 29.67 25.69
N ILE A 249 3.55 30.35 24.63
CA ILE A 249 4.69 29.96 23.80
C ILE A 249 5.84 30.93 24.05
N LYS A 250 6.96 30.42 24.57
CA LYS A 250 8.14 31.23 24.90
C LYS A 250 9.36 30.84 24.07
N LYS A 251 9.44 29.60 23.58
CA LYS A 251 10.52 29.20 22.68
C LYS A 251 10.44 29.96 21.37
N PRO A 252 11.57 30.21 20.68
CA PRO A 252 11.56 30.83 19.37
C PRO A 252 10.68 30.04 18.41
N LEU A 253 9.76 30.72 17.74
CA LEU A 253 8.85 30.17 16.75
C LEU A 253 9.13 30.79 15.38
N VAL A 254 9.53 29.96 14.43
CA VAL A 254 9.62 30.32 13.01
C VAL A 254 8.39 29.81 12.29
N MET A 255 7.61 30.69 11.67
CA MET A 255 6.36 30.31 11.03
C MET A 255 6.13 31.03 9.70
N TRP A 256 5.60 30.29 8.73
CA TRP A 256 5.13 30.85 7.47
C TRP A 256 3.74 30.32 7.16
N VAL A 257 2.85 31.20 6.69
CA VAL A 257 1.52 30.83 6.19
C VAL A 257 1.53 30.89 4.67
N THR A 258 1.29 29.75 4.02
CA THR A 258 1.26 29.63 2.55
C THR A 258 -0.06 30.11 1.97
N GLY A 259 -0.09 30.45 0.67
CA GLY A 259 -1.30 30.93 -0.01
C GLY A 259 -1.34 32.42 -0.32
N THR A 260 -0.19 33.10 -0.26
CA THR A 260 -0.07 34.54 -0.59
C THR A 260 -0.42 34.87 -2.04
N CYS A 261 -0.47 33.88 -2.94
CA CYS A 261 -0.90 34.05 -4.32
C CYS A 261 -2.41 34.29 -4.46
N ALA A 262 -3.24 33.95 -3.45
CA ALA A 262 -4.69 34.10 -3.53
C ALA A 262 -5.12 35.53 -3.90
N LYS A 263 -4.36 36.55 -3.48
CA LYS A 263 -4.63 37.97 -3.81
C LYS A 263 -4.44 38.36 -5.28
N VAL A 264 -3.67 37.58 -6.05
CA VAL A 264 -3.41 37.85 -7.48
C VAL A 264 -4.28 36.99 -8.39
N LEU A 265 -5.03 36.05 -7.83
CA LEU A 265 -5.94 35.19 -8.57
C LEU A 265 -7.35 35.81 -8.57
N PRO A 266 -8.08 35.76 -9.70
CA PRO A 266 -9.44 36.27 -9.74
C PRO A 266 -10.41 35.35 -8.99
N GLY A 267 -11.24 35.93 -8.11
CA GLY A 267 -12.30 35.21 -7.38
C GLY A 267 -11.83 34.48 -6.11
N GLN A 268 -12.77 33.84 -5.42
CA GLN A 268 -12.49 32.99 -4.26
C GLN A 268 -12.08 31.59 -4.74
N VAL A 269 -10.78 31.35 -4.87
CA VAL A 269 -10.24 30.06 -5.31
C VAL A 269 -10.18 29.09 -4.12
N GLN A 270 -10.83 27.94 -4.27
CA GLN A 270 -10.60 26.77 -3.41
C GLN A 270 -9.31 26.09 -3.86
N PHE A 271 -8.33 25.97 -2.97
CA PHE A 271 -7.11 25.20 -3.22
C PHE A 271 -7.32 23.71 -2.88
N GLY A 272 -6.31 22.88 -3.13
CA GLY A 272 -6.42 21.41 -3.08
C GLY A 272 -6.91 20.85 -1.74
N HIS A 273 -6.40 21.37 -0.61
CA HIS A 273 -6.89 20.96 0.70
C HIS A 273 -8.28 21.53 0.97
N ALA A 274 -9.15 20.76 1.63
CA ALA A 274 -10.53 21.16 1.90
C ALA A 274 -10.62 22.48 2.70
N GLY A 275 -9.73 22.70 3.67
CA GLY A 275 -9.67 23.94 4.46
C GLY A 275 -9.04 25.15 3.75
N ALA A 276 -8.42 24.96 2.59
CA ALA A 276 -7.61 26.00 1.93
C ALA A 276 -8.45 26.92 1.04
N LYS A 277 -9.35 27.68 1.67
CA LYS A 277 -10.16 28.73 1.05
C LYS A 277 -10.35 29.87 2.02
N ALA A 278 -10.08 31.11 1.57
CA ALA A 278 -10.30 32.30 2.37
C ALA A 278 -11.65 32.93 2.03
N ASP A 279 -12.57 32.93 2.98
CA ASP A 279 -13.89 33.57 2.84
C ASP A 279 -13.89 35.04 3.29
N SER A 280 -12.84 35.45 4.01
CA SER A 280 -12.65 36.81 4.52
C SER A 280 -11.19 37.25 4.46
N ASP A 281 -10.94 38.57 4.57
CA ASP A 281 -9.57 39.13 4.59
C ASP A 281 -8.73 38.57 5.74
N ALA A 282 -9.35 38.27 6.88
CA ALA A 282 -8.68 37.67 8.04
C ALA A 282 -8.16 36.26 7.75
N GLU A 283 -8.80 35.54 6.83
CA GLU A 283 -8.39 34.17 6.47
C GLU A 283 -7.27 34.15 5.42
N THR A 284 -6.87 35.31 4.90
CA THR A 284 -5.78 35.41 3.92
C THR A 284 -4.42 35.13 4.57
N ALA A 285 -3.53 34.48 3.81
CA ALA A 285 -2.17 34.21 4.25
C ALA A 285 -1.40 35.50 4.61
N ASP A 286 -1.61 36.59 3.89
CA ASP A 286 -0.97 37.89 4.17
C ASP A 286 -1.42 38.47 5.51
N ALA A 287 -2.71 38.41 5.85
CA ALA A 287 -3.22 38.90 7.12
C ALA A 287 -2.69 38.07 8.30
N LYS A 288 -2.66 36.74 8.17
CA LYS A 288 -2.12 35.84 9.18
C LYS A 288 -0.61 36.05 9.38
N ASN A 289 0.18 36.13 8.31
CA ASN A 289 1.62 36.39 8.39
C ASN A 289 1.93 37.74 9.06
N ARG A 290 1.11 38.78 8.82
CA ARG A 290 1.24 40.08 9.49
C ARG A 290 0.92 39.97 10.99
N ALA A 291 -0.19 39.35 11.35
CA ALA A 291 -0.60 39.19 12.75
C ALA A 291 0.43 38.37 13.57
N LEU A 292 0.98 37.31 12.98
CA LEU A 292 2.05 36.51 13.58
C LEU A 292 3.32 37.35 13.80
N ARG A 293 3.73 38.15 12.81
CA ARG A 293 4.89 39.04 12.95
C ARG A 293 4.70 40.08 14.06
N GLU A 294 3.52 40.67 14.16
CA GLU A 294 3.16 41.62 15.23
C GLU A 294 3.13 40.95 16.62
N ALA A 295 2.86 39.65 16.69
CA ALA A 295 2.92 38.87 17.92
C ALA A 295 4.34 38.52 18.38
N GLY A 296 5.37 38.74 17.55
CA GLY A 296 6.76 38.39 17.85
C GLY A 296 7.20 37.04 17.27
N VAL A 297 6.40 36.44 16.38
CA VAL A 297 6.80 35.24 15.63
C VAL A 297 7.82 35.61 14.55
N ILE A 298 8.79 34.74 14.31
CA ILE A 298 9.81 34.91 13.27
C ILE A 298 9.21 34.50 11.93
N VAL A 299 8.67 35.48 11.20
CA VAL A 299 8.00 35.25 9.91
C VAL A 299 8.91 35.67 8.76
N PRO A 300 9.31 34.75 7.84
CA PRO A 300 10.11 35.11 6.66
C PRO A 300 9.33 36.02 5.70
N ASN A 301 10.00 36.52 4.65
CA ASN A 301 9.33 37.34 3.63
C ASN A 301 8.57 36.48 2.61
N SER A 302 9.07 35.27 2.37
CA SER A 302 8.49 34.27 1.47
C SER A 302 8.86 32.87 1.96
N PHE A 303 8.31 31.84 1.32
CA PHE A 303 8.73 30.47 1.59
C PHE A 303 10.21 30.22 1.25
N ASP A 304 10.75 30.93 0.25
CA ASP A 304 12.15 30.79 -0.17
C ASP A 304 13.11 31.20 0.95
N ASP A 305 12.73 32.18 1.79
CA ASP A 305 13.55 32.64 2.92
C ASP A 305 13.31 31.85 4.22
N TYR A 306 12.40 30.86 4.21
CA TYR A 306 12.02 30.10 5.40
C TYR A 306 13.21 29.36 6.01
N HIS A 307 14.03 28.73 5.16
CA HIS A 307 15.23 28.02 5.58
C HIS A 307 16.26 28.95 6.25
N LEU A 308 16.41 30.19 5.78
CA LEU A 308 17.33 31.17 6.35
C LEU A 308 16.90 31.58 7.76
N ARG A 309 15.61 31.87 7.97
CA ARG A 309 15.09 32.21 9.30
C ARG A 309 15.22 31.07 10.30
N ILE A 310 15.03 29.83 9.85
CA ILE A 310 15.28 28.63 10.66
C ILE A 310 16.76 28.56 11.06
N LYS A 311 17.67 28.69 10.09
CA LYS A 311 19.12 28.63 10.30
C LYS A 311 19.61 29.68 11.30
N GLU A 312 19.26 30.95 11.07
CA GLU A 312 19.67 32.07 11.93
C GLU A 312 19.20 31.88 13.38
N THR A 313 17.96 31.41 13.56
CA THR A 313 17.40 31.16 14.89
C THR A 313 18.13 30.01 15.58
N TYR A 314 18.41 28.94 14.85
CA TYR A 314 19.16 27.80 15.36
C TYR A 314 20.60 28.17 15.76
N GLU A 315 21.33 28.87 14.89
CA GLU A 315 22.70 29.32 15.17
C GLU A 315 22.77 30.22 16.40
N LYS A 316 21.78 31.09 16.59
CA LYS A 316 21.64 31.90 17.80
C LYS A 316 21.46 31.04 19.04
N LEU A 317 20.57 30.04 19.00
CA LEU A 317 20.34 29.13 20.13
C LEU A 317 21.57 28.28 20.48
N VAL A 318 22.40 27.94 19.49
CA VAL A 318 23.69 27.28 19.72
C VAL A 318 24.68 28.24 20.37
N ALA A 319 24.78 29.48 19.86
CA ALA A 319 25.67 30.51 20.43
C ALA A 319 25.30 30.88 21.87
N ASP A 320 24.01 30.89 22.19
CA ASP A 320 23.47 31.15 23.53
C ASP A 320 23.60 29.92 24.46
N GLY A 321 24.12 28.79 23.98
CA GLY A 321 24.30 27.55 24.75
C GLY A 321 23.00 26.80 25.07
N VAL A 322 21.88 27.17 24.45
CA VAL A 322 20.57 26.52 24.65
C VAL A 322 20.51 25.17 23.92
N ILE A 323 21.13 25.10 22.73
CA ILE A 323 21.26 23.87 21.95
C ILE A 323 22.71 23.40 21.99
N THR A 324 22.90 22.15 22.39
CA THR A 324 24.11 21.38 22.07
C THR A 324 23.80 20.53 20.85
N PRO A 325 24.48 20.71 19.71
CA PRO A 325 24.19 19.95 18.50
C PRO A 325 24.21 18.43 18.74
N ALA A 326 23.19 17.73 18.24
CA ALA A 326 23.07 16.30 18.40
C ALA A 326 24.20 15.53 17.70
N GLU A 327 24.69 14.47 18.35
CA GLU A 327 25.64 13.54 17.74
C GLU A 327 24.99 12.77 16.58
N ASP A 328 25.74 12.64 15.48
CA ASP A 328 25.31 11.89 14.31
C ASP A 328 25.89 10.47 14.31
N PHE A 329 25.18 9.52 13.71
CA PHE A 329 25.67 8.16 13.54
C PHE A 329 25.22 7.58 12.20
N ASP A 330 26.02 6.66 11.64
CA ASP A 330 25.60 5.97 10.43
C ASP A 330 24.47 4.96 10.74
N PRO A 331 23.28 5.12 10.15
CA PRO A 331 22.19 4.18 10.35
C PRO A 331 22.55 2.85 9.68
N PRO A 332 22.11 1.71 10.24
CA PRO A 332 22.28 0.40 9.64
C PRO A 332 21.89 0.38 8.15
N SER A 333 22.69 -0.29 7.32
CA SER A 333 22.39 -0.46 5.91
C SER A 333 21.28 -1.51 5.74
N ILE A 334 20.24 -1.16 4.99
CA ILE A 334 19.18 -2.08 4.58
C ILE A 334 19.38 -2.36 3.09
N PRO A 335 19.39 -3.63 2.64
CA PRO A 335 19.51 -3.95 1.22
C PRO A 335 18.35 -3.34 0.41
N ILE A 336 18.63 -2.97 -0.83
CA ILE A 336 17.59 -2.60 -1.79
C ILE A 336 16.62 -3.76 -2.02
N ASP A 337 15.33 -3.45 -2.16
CA ASP A 337 14.32 -4.46 -2.49
C ASP A 337 14.64 -5.08 -3.86
N TYR A 338 14.52 -6.41 -3.95
CA TYR A 338 14.81 -7.13 -5.18
C TYR A 338 13.99 -6.64 -6.38
N LYS A 339 12.69 -6.32 -6.20
CA LYS A 339 11.84 -5.80 -7.28
C LYS A 339 12.34 -4.44 -7.74
N GLN A 340 12.76 -3.59 -6.81
CA GLN A 340 13.34 -2.30 -7.14
C GLN A 340 14.67 -2.45 -7.90
N ALA A 341 15.57 -3.32 -7.43
CA ALA A 341 16.85 -3.57 -8.10
C ALA A 341 16.68 -4.12 -9.53
N VAL A 342 15.66 -4.95 -9.77
CA VAL A 342 15.30 -5.41 -11.12
C VAL A 342 14.75 -4.28 -11.98
N ALA A 343 13.84 -3.46 -11.43
CA ALA A 343 13.25 -2.33 -12.15
C ALA A 343 14.29 -1.27 -12.55
N GLU A 344 15.29 -1.05 -11.71
CA GLU A 344 16.42 -0.14 -11.96
C GLU A 344 17.52 -0.77 -12.82
N GLY A 345 17.40 -2.04 -13.20
CA GLY A 345 18.39 -2.75 -14.01
C GLY A 345 19.71 -3.06 -13.31
N LEU A 346 19.76 -2.95 -11.98
CA LEU A 346 20.95 -3.23 -11.16
C LEU A 346 21.26 -4.72 -11.08
N VAL A 347 20.23 -5.56 -11.21
CA VAL A 347 20.36 -7.02 -11.18
C VAL A 347 19.53 -7.66 -12.30
N ARG A 348 19.95 -8.87 -12.72
CA ARG A 348 19.19 -9.71 -13.64
C ARG A 348 18.87 -11.05 -12.97
N LYS A 349 17.66 -11.55 -13.18
CA LYS A 349 17.27 -12.91 -12.77
C LYS A 349 16.83 -13.70 -13.99
N PRO A 350 17.39 -14.89 -14.23
CA PRO A 350 16.93 -15.76 -15.30
C PRO A 350 15.49 -16.21 -15.05
N THR A 351 14.70 -16.34 -16.11
CA THR A 351 13.36 -16.92 -16.02
C THR A 351 13.48 -18.42 -15.79
N ASN A 352 12.67 -18.94 -14.86
CA ASN A 352 12.62 -20.38 -14.56
C ASN A 352 11.64 -21.13 -15.47
N PHE A 353 10.72 -20.40 -16.12
CA PHE A 353 9.67 -20.95 -16.96
C PHE A 353 9.61 -20.17 -18.28
N ILE A 354 9.22 -20.86 -19.33
CA ILE A 354 8.96 -20.30 -20.65
C ILE A 354 7.50 -20.65 -21.00
N SER A 355 6.67 -19.65 -21.25
CA SER A 355 5.33 -19.80 -21.82
C SER A 355 5.34 -19.23 -23.23
N THR A 356 4.77 -19.94 -24.20
CA THR A 356 4.69 -19.48 -25.60
C THR A 356 3.27 -19.49 -26.16
N ILE A 357 2.26 -19.75 -25.32
CA ILE A 357 0.88 -19.99 -25.77
C ILE A 357 -0.07 -18.87 -25.34
N CYS A 358 0.30 -18.11 -24.33
CA CYS A 358 -0.56 -17.13 -23.67
C CYS A 358 0.33 -16.09 -22.97
N ASP A 359 -0.11 -14.84 -23.00
CA ASP A 359 0.48 -13.76 -22.21
C ASP A 359 -0.63 -12.86 -21.64
N GLU A 360 -0.73 -12.86 -20.32
CA GLU A 360 -1.65 -12.08 -19.50
C GLU A 360 -0.99 -10.89 -18.80
N SER A 361 0.30 -10.62 -19.07
CA SER A 361 1.05 -9.57 -18.37
C SER A 361 0.76 -8.15 -18.88
N GLY A 362 0.26 -8.02 -20.11
CA GLY A 362 -0.13 -6.75 -20.71
C GLY A 362 -1.54 -6.29 -20.32
N GLU A 363 -1.95 -5.12 -20.83
CA GLU A 363 -3.31 -4.58 -20.63
C GLU A 363 -4.38 -5.48 -21.25
N VAL A 364 -4.06 -6.10 -22.39
CA VAL A 364 -4.92 -7.04 -23.09
C VAL A 364 -4.27 -8.41 -23.10
N HIS A 365 -4.98 -9.36 -22.51
CA HIS A 365 -4.63 -10.77 -22.56
C HIS A 365 -4.64 -11.28 -24.01
N ASN A 366 -3.67 -12.12 -24.37
CA ASN A 366 -3.59 -12.69 -25.72
C ASN A 366 -3.36 -14.21 -25.72
N TYR A 367 -3.87 -14.85 -26.77
CA TYR A 367 -3.63 -16.25 -27.11
C TYR A 367 -2.64 -16.34 -28.27
N CYS A 368 -1.42 -16.79 -27.98
CA CYS A 368 -0.34 -16.90 -28.95
C CYS A 368 -0.12 -15.59 -29.75
N GLY A 369 -0.17 -14.43 -29.07
CA GLY A 369 -0.01 -13.12 -29.69
C GLY A 369 -1.27 -12.54 -30.34
N VAL A 370 -2.40 -13.27 -30.35
CA VAL A 370 -3.69 -12.74 -30.82
C VAL A 370 -4.47 -12.18 -29.62
N PRO A 371 -4.74 -10.86 -29.58
CA PRO A 371 -5.52 -10.23 -28.50
C PRO A 371 -6.92 -10.85 -28.35
N ILE A 372 -7.43 -10.93 -27.12
CA ILE A 372 -8.71 -11.60 -26.83
C ILE A 372 -9.92 -10.91 -27.48
N ASP A 373 -9.89 -9.59 -27.62
CA ASP A 373 -10.86 -8.79 -28.37
C ASP A 373 -10.89 -9.21 -29.84
N GLU A 374 -9.74 -9.37 -30.48
CA GLU A 374 -9.66 -9.87 -31.86
C GLU A 374 -10.23 -11.29 -31.99
N VAL A 375 -9.94 -12.18 -31.02
CA VAL A 375 -10.50 -13.55 -30.99
C VAL A 375 -12.03 -13.53 -30.99
N ILE A 376 -12.64 -12.61 -30.23
CA ILE A 376 -14.09 -12.45 -30.13
C ILE A 376 -14.66 -11.80 -31.40
N GLU A 377 -14.08 -10.69 -31.86
CA GLU A 377 -14.53 -9.93 -33.03
C GLU A 377 -14.52 -10.77 -34.29
N LYS A 378 -13.43 -11.52 -34.51
CA LYS A 378 -13.27 -12.41 -35.66
C LYS A 378 -13.92 -13.78 -35.44
N LYS A 379 -14.66 -13.97 -34.35
CA LYS A 379 -15.44 -15.18 -34.02
C LYS A 379 -14.62 -16.46 -34.18
N TYR A 380 -13.45 -16.51 -33.54
CA TYR A 380 -12.58 -17.68 -33.61
C TYR A 380 -13.24 -18.97 -33.11
N GLY A 381 -14.22 -18.86 -32.21
CA GLY A 381 -14.88 -20.02 -31.61
C GLY A 381 -13.93 -20.83 -30.71
N ILE A 382 -14.41 -21.94 -30.18
CA ILE A 382 -13.60 -22.84 -29.35
C ILE A 382 -12.52 -23.50 -30.22
N GLY A 383 -12.86 -23.86 -31.46
CA GLY A 383 -11.92 -24.47 -32.40
C GLY A 383 -10.74 -23.55 -32.73
N GLY A 384 -10.98 -22.25 -32.93
CA GLY A 384 -9.92 -21.26 -33.17
C GLY A 384 -9.04 -21.01 -31.95
N VAL A 385 -9.63 -20.96 -30.75
CA VAL A 385 -8.86 -20.84 -29.49
C VAL A 385 -7.97 -22.07 -29.29
N ILE A 386 -8.46 -23.28 -29.56
CA ILE A 386 -7.64 -24.50 -29.58
C ILE A 386 -6.50 -24.39 -30.60
N GLY A 387 -6.80 -23.86 -31.81
CA GLY A 387 -5.81 -23.51 -32.83
C GLY A 387 -4.63 -22.70 -32.27
N LEU A 388 -4.96 -21.60 -31.60
CA LEU A 388 -3.97 -20.69 -31.03
C LEU A 388 -3.22 -21.30 -29.85
N LEU A 389 -3.92 -21.89 -28.88
CA LEU A 389 -3.29 -22.37 -27.64
C LEU A 389 -2.50 -23.66 -27.82
N TRP A 390 -3.02 -24.62 -28.60
CA TRP A 390 -2.38 -25.94 -28.72
C TRP A 390 -1.39 -25.99 -29.88
N PHE A 391 -1.72 -25.34 -30.99
CA PHE A 391 -0.92 -25.42 -32.21
C PHE A 391 -0.13 -24.14 -32.49
N LYS A 392 -0.39 -23.05 -31.77
CA LYS A 392 0.22 -21.73 -32.00
C LYS A 392 -0.01 -21.25 -33.43
N LYS A 393 -1.22 -21.49 -33.93
CA LYS A 393 -1.62 -21.19 -35.30
C LYS A 393 -3.03 -20.64 -35.36
N ASP A 394 -3.19 -19.62 -36.17
CA ASP A 394 -4.50 -19.30 -36.72
C ASP A 394 -4.86 -20.35 -37.79
N ILE A 395 -5.68 -21.34 -37.40
CA ILE A 395 -6.10 -22.42 -38.29
C ILE A 395 -7.31 -22.00 -39.14
N PRO A 396 -7.45 -22.52 -40.38
CA PRO A 396 -8.58 -22.18 -41.25
C PRO A 396 -9.94 -22.47 -40.62
N VAL A 397 -10.97 -21.72 -41.02
CA VAL A 397 -12.34 -21.83 -40.46
C VAL A 397 -12.87 -23.27 -40.47
N TYR A 398 -12.71 -24.01 -41.58
CA TYR A 398 -13.16 -25.41 -41.66
C TYR A 398 -12.46 -26.31 -40.63
N ALA A 399 -11.21 -26.03 -40.27
CA ALA A 399 -10.47 -26.78 -39.26
C ALA A 399 -10.95 -26.43 -37.85
N ARG A 400 -11.30 -25.16 -37.60
CA ARG A 400 -11.94 -24.72 -36.35
C ARG A 400 -13.28 -25.44 -36.16
N GLU A 401 -14.12 -25.43 -37.18
CA GLU A 401 -15.43 -26.10 -37.19
C GLU A 401 -15.27 -27.62 -37.01
N PHE A 402 -14.31 -28.23 -37.69
CA PHE A 402 -14.00 -29.66 -37.52
C PHE A 402 -13.65 -30.00 -36.07
N MET A 403 -12.82 -29.18 -35.40
CA MET A 403 -12.49 -29.40 -33.99
C MET A 403 -13.73 -29.33 -33.10
N GLU A 404 -14.64 -28.38 -33.36
CA GLU A 404 -15.88 -28.26 -32.60
C GLU A 404 -16.83 -29.44 -32.82
N ILE A 405 -16.93 -29.93 -34.06
CA ILE A 405 -17.70 -31.15 -34.39
C ILE A 405 -17.11 -32.36 -33.64
N VAL A 406 -15.79 -32.51 -33.62
CA VAL A 406 -15.13 -33.59 -32.88
C VAL A 406 -15.49 -33.52 -31.40
N LEU A 407 -15.44 -32.33 -30.77
CA LEU A 407 -15.82 -32.13 -29.38
C LEU A 407 -17.29 -32.52 -29.10
N GLN A 408 -18.20 -32.19 -30.02
CA GLN A 408 -19.62 -32.56 -29.90
C GLN A 408 -19.84 -34.08 -29.98
N ILE A 409 -19.15 -34.76 -30.91
CA ILE A 409 -19.28 -36.21 -31.10
C ILE A 409 -18.75 -36.98 -29.88
N ILE A 410 -17.63 -36.53 -29.29
CA ILE A 410 -16.99 -37.23 -28.17
C ILE A 410 -17.51 -36.78 -26.79
N ALA A 411 -18.52 -35.92 -26.74
CA ALA A 411 -18.97 -35.28 -25.50
C ALA A 411 -19.40 -36.30 -24.42
N ASP A 412 -20.14 -37.34 -24.80
CA ASP A 412 -20.48 -38.45 -23.92
C ASP A 412 -20.81 -39.72 -24.71
N HIS A 413 -20.54 -40.88 -24.12
CA HIS A 413 -20.90 -42.20 -24.67
C HIS A 413 -21.58 -43.10 -23.62
N GLY A 414 -22.29 -42.46 -22.68
CA GLY A 414 -23.10 -43.10 -21.66
C GLY A 414 -22.31 -43.54 -20.41
N PRO A 415 -23.02 -43.89 -19.34
CA PRO A 415 -22.43 -44.03 -17.99
C PRO A 415 -21.63 -45.33 -17.78
N ALA A 416 -21.67 -46.26 -18.73
CA ALA A 416 -21.04 -47.58 -18.60
C ALA A 416 -19.55 -47.59 -18.98
N VAL A 417 -19.06 -46.54 -19.63
CA VAL A 417 -17.65 -46.43 -19.99
C VAL A 417 -16.80 -46.09 -18.76
N SER A 418 -15.52 -46.53 -18.75
CA SER A 418 -14.66 -46.47 -17.57
C SER A 418 -14.60 -45.08 -16.91
N GLY A 419 -14.43 -44.02 -17.71
CA GLY A 419 -14.37 -42.65 -17.19
C GLY A 419 -15.67 -42.19 -16.55
N ALA A 420 -16.80 -42.35 -17.25
CA ALA A 420 -18.10 -41.96 -16.74
C ALA A 420 -18.47 -42.72 -15.45
N HIS A 421 -18.21 -44.04 -15.42
CA HIS A 421 -18.44 -44.86 -14.23
C HIS A 421 -17.62 -44.37 -13.02
N ASN A 422 -16.33 -44.12 -13.19
CA ASN A 422 -15.46 -43.61 -12.13
C ASN A 422 -15.88 -42.23 -11.63
N THR A 423 -16.30 -41.33 -12.53
CA THR A 423 -16.86 -40.02 -12.15
C THR A 423 -18.13 -40.18 -11.33
N ILE A 424 -19.05 -41.05 -11.75
CA ILE A 424 -20.30 -41.31 -11.04
C ILE A 424 -20.03 -41.91 -9.66
N VAL A 425 -19.11 -42.87 -9.54
CA VAL A 425 -18.75 -43.46 -8.25
C VAL A 425 -18.16 -42.41 -7.31
N ALA A 426 -17.25 -41.56 -7.79
CA ALA A 426 -16.67 -40.48 -6.99
C ALA A 426 -17.72 -39.45 -6.55
N ALA A 427 -18.61 -39.04 -7.45
CA ALA A 427 -19.70 -38.12 -7.13
C ALA A 427 -20.66 -38.74 -6.10
N ARG A 428 -21.01 -40.02 -6.25
CA ARG A 428 -21.83 -40.77 -5.28
C ARG A 428 -21.12 -40.98 -3.94
N ALA A 429 -19.79 -40.91 -3.91
CA ALA A 429 -18.99 -40.90 -2.68
C ALA A 429 -18.92 -39.51 -2.02
N GLY A 430 -19.69 -38.53 -2.49
CA GLY A 430 -19.76 -37.18 -1.91
C GLY A 430 -18.56 -36.30 -2.26
N LYS A 431 -17.81 -36.63 -3.32
CA LYS A 431 -16.70 -35.80 -3.80
C LYS A 431 -17.22 -34.61 -4.61
N ASP A 432 -16.47 -33.52 -4.59
CA ASP A 432 -16.76 -32.32 -5.38
C ASP A 432 -16.61 -32.58 -6.89
N LEU A 433 -17.02 -31.61 -7.71
CA LEU A 433 -17.00 -31.70 -9.17
C LEU A 433 -15.61 -31.97 -9.72
N ILE A 434 -14.58 -31.29 -9.22
CA ILE A 434 -13.20 -31.43 -9.73
C ILE A 434 -12.66 -32.82 -9.37
N SER A 435 -12.80 -33.23 -8.11
CA SER A 435 -12.40 -34.57 -7.67
C SER A 435 -13.10 -35.67 -8.48
N SER A 436 -14.40 -35.52 -8.73
CA SER A 436 -15.18 -36.50 -9.47
C SER A 436 -14.80 -36.56 -10.93
N LEU A 437 -14.64 -35.40 -11.58
CA LEU A 437 -14.19 -35.29 -12.97
C LEU A 437 -12.81 -35.92 -13.15
N VAL A 438 -11.83 -35.56 -12.31
CA VAL A 438 -10.46 -36.07 -12.39
C VAL A 438 -10.41 -37.58 -12.17
N SER A 439 -11.23 -38.13 -11.25
CA SER A 439 -11.36 -39.58 -11.06
C SER A 439 -11.71 -40.32 -12.36
N GLY A 440 -12.62 -39.76 -13.16
CA GLY A 440 -12.95 -40.29 -14.48
C GLY A 440 -11.87 -40.04 -15.53
N LEU A 441 -11.32 -38.82 -15.60
CA LEU A 441 -10.28 -38.45 -16.57
C LEU A 441 -9.02 -39.31 -16.44
N LEU A 442 -8.66 -39.72 -15.23
CA LEU A 442 -7.51 -40.62 -14.98
C LEU A 442 -7.67 -42.02 -15.57
N THR A 443 -8.87 -42.38 -16.04
CA THR A 443 -9.08 -43.63 -16.80
C THR A 443 -8.75 -43.49 -18.29
N ILE A 444 -8.67 -42.25 -18.81
CA ILE A 444 -8.38 -41.99 -20.22
C ILE A 444 -6.92 -42.32 -20.48
N GLY A 445 -6.69 -43.22 -21.44
CA GLY A 445 -5.39 -43.78 -21.75
C GLY A 445 -5.49 -44.89 -22.81
N PRO A 446 -4.54 -45.84 -22.86
CA PRO A 446 -4.42 -46.78 -23.97
C PRO A 446 -5.66 -47.65 -24.25
N ARG A 447 -6.47 -47.97 -23.23
CA ARG A 447 -7.66 -48.84 -23.36
C ARG A 447 -8.99 -48.09 -23.43
N PHE A 448 -9.02 -46.83 -23.00
CA PHE A 448 -10.21 -46.00 -22.98
C PHE A 448 -9.84 -44.59 -23.47
N GLY A 449 -10.35 -44.20 -24.64
CA GLY A 449 -10.01 -42.93 -25.32
C GLY A 449 -8.77 -42.98 -26.23
N GLY A 450 -7.75 -43.80 -25.91
CA GLY A 450 -6.49 -43.84 -26.66
C GLY A 450 -6.56 -44.38 -28.11
N ALA A 451 -7.67 -44.98 -28.52
CA ALA A 451 -7.83 -45.54 -29.86
C ALA A 451 -7.78 -44.49 -30.98
N VAL A 452 -8.09 -43.23 -30.69
CA VAL A 452 -7.99 -42.11 -31.64
C VAL A 452 -6.53 -41.87 -32.04
N ASN A 453 -5.62 -41.78 -31.05
CA ASN A 453 -4.19 -41.61 -31.28
C ASN A 453 -3.60 -42.83 -32.00
N GLY A 454 -3.90 -44.05 -31.53
CA GLY A 454 -3.31 -45.22 -32.16
C GLY A 454 -3.85 -45.50 -33.57
N ALA A 455 -5.09 -45.12 -33.88
CA ALA A 455 -5.57 -45.12 -35.26
C ALA A 455 -4.75 -44.15 -36.12
N ALA A 456 -4.63 -42.88 -35.69
CA ALA A 456 -3.84 -41.88 -36.41
C ALA A 456 -2.40 -42.35 -36.66
N GLU A 457 -1.74 -42.93 -35.65
CA GLU A 457 -0.39 -43.49 -35.78
C GLU A 457 -0.31 -44.66 -36.77
N HIS A 458 -1.23 -45.61 -36.70
CA HIS A 458 -1.24 -46.79 -37.57
C HIS A 458 -1.47 -46.42 -39.04
N PHE A 459 -2.46 -45.58 -39.32
CA PHE A 459 -2.75 -45.16 -40.69
C PHE A 459 -1.65 -44.25 -41.24
N LEU A 460 -1.08 -43.37 -40.42
CA LEU A 460 0.06 -42.54 -40.81
C LEU A 460 1.31 -43.38 -41.09
N TYR A 461 1.54 -44.47 -40.35
CA TYR A 461 2.60 -45.42 -40.64
C TYR A 461 2.41 -46.07 -42.02
N GLY A 462 1.20 -46.54 -42.34
CA GLY A 462 0.91 -47.12 -43.65
C GLY A 462 1.20 -46.13 -44.79
N LEU A 463 0.71 -44.90 -44.64
CA LEU A 463 0.91 -43.81 -45.60
C LEU A 463 2.40 -43.45 -45.77
N ARG A 464 3.14 -43.25 -44.68
CA ARG A 464 4.55 -42.85 -44.72
C ARG A 464 5.48 -43.93 -45.29
N ASN A 465 5.09 -45.20 -45.20
CA ASN A 465 5.83 -46.31 -45.79
C ASN A 465 5.35 -46.68 -47.19
N ASN A 466 4.43 -45.89 -47.77
CA ASN A 466 3.87 -46.10 -49.10
C ASN A 466 3.30 -47.52 -49.31
N LEU A 467 2.72 -48.09 -48.26
CA LEU A 467 2.10 -49.41 -48.30
C LEU A 467 0.73 -49.32 -48.95
N ASP A 468 0.43 -50.19 -49.91
CA ASP A 468 -0.95 -50.37 -50.36
C ASP A 468 -1.81 -50.90 -49.20
N PRO A 469 -3.12 -50.57 -49.10
CA PRO A 469 -3.98 -51.05 -48.01
C PRO A 469 -3.89 -52.55 -47.72
N ARG A 470 -3.71 -53.40 -48.73
CA ARG A 470 -3.56 -54.86 -48.52
C ARG A 470 -2.25 -55.20 -47.82
N GLU A 471 -1.16 -54.56 -48.23
CA GLU A 471 0.16 -54.74 -47.65
C GLU A 471 0.21 -54.21 -46.22
N PHE A 472 -0.43 -53.07 -45.96
CA PHE A 472 -0.59 -52.53 -44.61
C PHE A 472 -1.30 -53.51 -43.69
N VAL A 473 -2.46 -54.06 -44.10
CA VAL A 473 -3.22 -55.04 -43.31
C VAL A 473 -2.40 -56.31 -43.08
N ALA A 474 -1.73 -56.84 -44.11
CA ALA A 474 -0.86 -58.01 -43.99
C ALA A 474 0.31 -57.76 -43.02
N THR A 475 0.90 -56.57 -43.08
CA THR A 475 1.99 -56.13 -42.18
C THR A 475 1.51 -56.08 -40.73
N MET A 476 0.35 -55.49 -40.46
CA MET A 476 -0.21 -55.40 -39.11
C MET A 476 -0.59 -56.79 -38.57
N LYS A 477 -1.14 -57.67 -39.43
CA LYS A 477 -1.43 -59.06 -39.11
C LYS A 477 -0.15 -59.85 -38.79
N GLY A 478 0.91 -59.67 -39.57
CA GLY A 478 2.21 -60.30 -39.32
C GLY A 478 2.84 -59.89 -37.98
N LYS A 479 2.56 -58.66 -37.53
CA LYS A 479 2.96 -58.15 -36.20
C LYS A 479 2.01 -58.58 -35.07
N ASN A 480 0.92 -59.30 -35.37
CA ASN A 480 -0.15 -59.65 -34.43
C ASN A 480 -0.79 -58.42 -33.74
N VAL A 481 -0.90 -57.30 -34.46
CA VAL A 481 -1.50 -56.05 -33.96
C VAL A 481 -2.83 -55.81 -34.68
N ARG A 482 -3.91 -55.62 -33.91
CA ARG A 482 -5.18 -55.17 -34.47
C ARG A 482 -5.06 -53.71 -34.92
N VAL A 483 -5.57 -53.39 -36.10
CA VAL A 483 -5.59 -52.02 -36.60
C VAL A 483 -6.53 -51.19 -35.73
N GLN A 484 -5.97 -50.28 -34.93
CA GLN A 484 -6.77 -49.35 -34.13
C GLN A 484 -7.61 -48.44 -35.04
N GLY A 485 -8.85 -48.17 -34.61
CA GLY A 485 -9.85 -47.48 -35.43
C GLY A 485 -10.69 -48.39 -36.33
N ILE A 486 -10.39 -49.70 -36.39
CA ILE A 486 -11.17 -50.67 -37.16
C ILE A 486 -11.86 -51.69 -36.25
N GLY A 487 -13.17 -51.87 -36.48
CA GLY A 487 -14.02 -52.84 -35.79
C GLY A 487 -15.05 -52.18 -34.88
N HIS A 488 -16.30 -52.58 -35.01
CA HIS A 488 -17.41 -52.14 -34.17
C HIS A 488 -18.19 -53.35 -33.66
N LYS A 489 -18.82 -53.26 -32.48
CA LYS A 489 -19.50 -54.41 -31.86
C LYS A 489 -20.85 -54.74 -32.50
N LEU A 490 -21.52 -53.73 -33.08
CA LEU A 490 -22.91 -53.79 -33.57
C LEU A 490 -23.08 -53.27 -34.99
N HIS A 491 -22.01 -52.73 -35.59
CA HIS A 491 -22.02 -52.11 -36.92
C HIS A 491 -20.95 -52.77 -37.78
#